data_AF-A0A832NL83-F1
#
_entry.id   AF-A0A832NL83-F1
#
_cell.length_a   1.000
_cell.length_b   1.000
_cell.length_c   1.000
_cell.angle_alpha   90.00
_cell.angle_beta   90.00
_cell.angle_gamma   90.00
#
_symmetry.space_group_name_H-M   'P 1'
#
loop_
_entity.id
_entity.type
_entity.pdbx_description
1 polymer ?
#
loop_
_entity_poly.entity_id
_entity_poly.type
_entity_poly.pdbx_seq_one_letter_code
_entity_poly.pdbx_strand_id
1 'polypeptide(L)' 'MKNNRLETILGEGTTLSGELVSDGIIRMDGRFSGNIIGSSIIIGKTAVVKADIKCSELVIYGKVHGNVEAKHRVEILPGG' A
#
# COMPACT_ATOMS: atom_id res chain seq x y z
N MET A 1 8.39 10.19 -20.03
CA MET A 1 7.44 9.27 -19.37
C MET A 1 8.22 8.49 -18.33
N LYS A 2 7.91 8.63 -17.02
CA LYS A 2 8.52 7.75 -16.00
C LYS A 2 7.94 6.35 -16.21
N ASN A 3 8.80 5.36 -16.44
CA ASN A 3 8.37 3.97 -16.44
C ASN A 3 7.95 3.63 -15.00
N ASN A 4 6.65 3.53 -14.76
CA ASN A 4 6.09 3.03 -13.51
C ASN A 4 6.40 1.54 -13.40
N ARG A 5 7.63 1.20 -13.02
CA ARG A 5 8.00 -0.16 -12.64
C ARG A 5 7.44 -0.41 -11.25
N LEU A 6 6.90 -1.61 -11.03
CA LEU A 6 6.71 -2.13 -9.68
C LEU A 6 8.09 -2.22 -9.03
N GLU A 7 8.32 -1.43 -7.99
CA GLU A 7 9.61 -1.37 -7.31
C GLU A 7 9.63 -2.24 -6.07
N THR A 8 8.52 -2.25 -5.32
CA THR A 8 8.43 -3.02 -4.08
C THR A 8 7.21 -3.94 -4.09
N ILE A 9 7.44 -5.22 -3.81
CA ILE A 9 6.38 -6.22 -3.62
C ILE A 9 6.57 -6.87 -2.25
N LEU A 10 5.58 -6.71 -1.38
CA LEU A 10 5.44 -7.45 -0.13
C LEU A 10 4.51 -8.64 -0.37
N GLY A 11 5.10 -9.80 -0.68
CA GLY A 11 4.35 -11.00 -1.06
C GLY A 11 3.51 -11.62 0.05
N GLU A 12 2.58 -12.48 -0.35
CA GLU A 12 1.79 -13.29 0.59
C GLU A 12 2.68 -14.11 1.53
N GLY A 13 2.23 -14.35 2.76
CA GLY A 13 3.00 -15.04 3.80
C GLY A 13 4.08 -14.17 4.47
N THR A 14 4.37 -12.98 3.93
CA THR A 14 5.31 -12.03 4.56
C THR A 14 4.59 -11.20 5.62
N THR A 15 5.25 -11.00 6.76
CA THR A 15 4.83 -10.03 7.78
C THR A 15 5.97 -9.07 8.05
N LEU A 16 5.70 -7.77 7.97
CA LEU A 16 6.69 -6.72 8.23
C LEU A 16 6.11 -5.69 9.20
N SER A 17 6.95 -5.10 10.05
CA SER A 17 6.58 -4.03 10.97
C SER A 17 7.62 -2.93 10.93
N GLY A 18 7.21 -1.66 10.82
CA GLY A 18 8.11 -0.51 10.79
C GLY A 18 7.65 0.61 9.88
N GLU A 19 8.60 1.34 9.31
CA GLU A 19 8.36 2.41 8.34
C GLU A 19 8.79 1.97 6.94
N LEU A 20 7.92 2.15 5.94
CA LEU A 20 8.19 1.86 4.53
C LEU A 20 8.11 3.16 3.73
N VAL A 21 9.21 3.55 3.11
CA VAL A 21 9.29 4.72 2.22
C VAL A 21 9.76 4.28 0.84
N SER A 22 9.00 4.62 -0.20
CA SER A 22 9.39 4.35 -1.60
C SER A 22 8.89 5.46 -2.52
N ASP A 23 9.69 5.81 -3.52
CA ASP A 23 9.35 6.76 -4.56
C ASP A 23 8.64 6.13 -5.77
N GLY A 24 8.63 4.80 -5.89
CA GLY A 24 7.88 4.07 -6.90
C GLY A 24 6.57 3.43 -6.44
N ILE A 25 6.18 2.37 -7.14
CA ILE A 25 4.96 1.62 -6.85
C ILE A 25 5.23 0.57 -5.77
N ILE A 26 4.42 0.61 -4.71
CA ILE A 26 4.37 -0.42 -3.67
C ILE A 26 3.16 -1.32 -3.92
N ARG A 27 3.36 -2.63 -3.96
CA ARG A 27 2.29 -3.62 -3.90
C ARG A 27 2.42 -4.48 -2.66
N MET A 28 1.31 -4.69 -1.97
CA MET A 28 1.25 -5.50 -0.74
C MET A 28 0.21 -6.60 -0.93
N ASP A 29 0.63 -7.85 -0.76
CA ASP A 29 -0.24 -9.03 -0.69
C ASP A 29 -0.08 -9.74 0.68
N GLY A 30 0.85 -9.29 1.54
CA GLY A 30 1.11 -9.80 2.90
C GLY A 30 0.54 -8.95 4.04
N ARG A 31 1.16 -9.05 5.23
CA ARG A 31 0.77 -8.29 6.44
C ARG A 31 1.76 -7.19 6.74
N PHE A 32 1.28 -6.00 7.08
CA PHE A 32 2.14 -4.88 7.47
C PHE A 32 1.55 -4.11 8.65
N SER A 33 2.42 -3.64 9.54
CA SER A 33 2.06 -2.73 10.63
C SER A 33 3.05 -1.56 10.74
N GLY A 34 2.56 -0.32 10.81
CA GLY A 34 3.40 0.87 11.01
C GLY A 34 3.06 2.04 10.10
N ASN A 35 4.03 2.62 9.40
CA ASN A 35 3.82 3.80 8.55
C ASN A 35 4.24 3.53 7.10
N ILE A 36 3.48 4.04 6.14
CA ILE A 36 3.79 3.90 4.71
C ILE A 36 3.78 5.28 4.03
N ILE A 37 4.88 5.61 3.35
CA ILE A 37 4.99 6.80 2.51
C ILE A 37 5.35 6.33 1.09
N GLY A 38 4.46 6.57 0.13
CA GLY A 38 4.62 6.06 -1.24
C GLY A 38 4.10 7.00 -2.32
N SER A 39 4.52 6.82 -3.57
CA SER A 39 3.86 7.51 -4.69
C SER A 39 2.52 6.83 -5.00
N SER A 40 2.55 5.56 -5.39
CA SER A 40 1.37 4.78 -5.76
C SER A 40 1.39 3.46 -4.99
N ILE A 41 0.31 3.18 -4.26
CA ILE A 41 0.23 2.03 -3.35
C ILE A 41 -0.95 1.15 -3.74
N ILE A 42 -0.71 -0.16 -3.83
CA ILE A 42 -1.72 -1.17 -4.13
C ILE A 42 -1.79 -2.15 -2.95
N ILE A 43 -2.94 -2.17 -2.28
CA ILE A 43 -3.26 -3.16 -1.25
C ILE A 43 -3.99 -4.30 -1.95
N GLY A 44 -3.31 -5.42 -2.16
CA GLY A 44 -3.84 -6.62 -2.78
C GLY A 44 -4.89 -7.33 -1.93
N LYS A 45 -5.64 -8.25 -2.55
CA LYS A 45 -6.82 -8.91 -1.96
C LYS A 45 -6.53 -9.65 -0.64
N THR A 46 -5.34 -10.23 -0.51
CA THR A 46 -4.92 -10.99 0.66
C THR A 46 -4.26 -10.13 1.74
N ALA A 47 -3.99 -8.85 1.44
CA ALA A 47 -3.25 -8.00 2.35
C ALA A 47 -4.08 -7.56 3.54
N VAL A 48 -3.39 -7.47 4.68
CA VAL A 48 -3.92 -6.89 5.93
C VAL A 48 -2.91 -5.86 6.41
N VAL A 49 -3.27 -4.59 6.30
CA VAL A 49 -2.39 -3.45 6.59
C VAL A 49 -2.93 -2.66 7.77
N LYS A 50 -2.13 -2.56 8.82
CA LYS A 50 -2.41 -1.73 10.01
C LYS A 50 -1.47 -0.54 10.03
N ALA A 51 -1.79 0.52 9.30
CA ALA A 51 -0.83 1.60 9.09
C ALA A 51 -1.45 2.96 8.86
N ASP A 52 -0.66 3.99 9.18
CA ASP A 52 -0.88 5.34 8.68
C ASP A 52 -0.21 5.47 7.30
N ILE A 53 -0.98 5.78 6.27
CA ILE A 53 -0.57 5.76 4.87
C ILE A 53 -0.63 7.17 4.31
N LYS A 54 0.49 7.64 3.76
CA LYS A 54 0.59 8.89 2.98
C LYS A 54 1.03 8.59 1.56
N CYS A 55 0.21 8.96 0.58
CA CYS A 55 0.55 8.69 -0.82
C CYS A 55 -0.03 9.67 -1.83
N SER A 56 0.30 9.49 -3.11
CA SER A 56 -0.35 10.23 -4.20
C SER A 56 -1.62 9.50 -4.63
N GLU A 57 -1.52 8.19 -4.85
CA GLU A 57 -2.64 7.32 -5.24
C GLU A 57 -2.64 6.03 -4.43
N LEU A 58 -3.83 5.60 -3.99
CA LEU A 58 -4.05 4.35 -3.26
C LEU A 58 -5.19 3.54 -3.89
N VAL A 59 -4.94 2.25 -4.11
CA VAL A 59 -5.96 1.28 -4.52
C VAL A 59 -6.05 0.17 -3.48
N ILE A 60 -7.26 -0.12 -3.01
CA ILE A 60 -7.52 -1.06 -1.92
C ILE A 60 -8.41 -2.21 -2.40
N TYR A 61 -7.85 -3.43 -2.42
CA TYR A 61 -8.58 -4.69 -2.61
C TYR A 61 -8.67 -5.53 -1.33
N GLY A 62 -7.76 -5.32 -0.38
CA GLY A 62 -7.67 -6.02 0.90
C GLY A 62 -8.00 -5.10 2.07
N LYS A 63 -7.57 -5.45 3.28
CA LYS A 63 -7.98 -4.74 4.50
C LYS A 63 -6.96 -3.69 4.91
N VAL A 64 -7.41 -2.46 5.16
CA VAL A 64 -6.62 -1.37 5.74
C VAL A 64 -7.25 -0.92 7.05
N HIS A 65 -6.44 -0.75 8.09
CA HIS A 65 -6.84 -0.19 9.38
C HIS A 65 -5.81 0.85 9.85
N GLY A 66 -6.22 2.12 9.89
CA GLY A 66 -5.35 3.25 10.22
C GLY A 66 -5.78 4.49 9.42
N ASN A 67 -4.97 5.55 9.45
CA ASN A 67 -5.28 6.78 8.73
C ASN A 67 -4.75 6.73 7.30
N VAL A 68 -5.50 7.29 6.35
CA VAL A 68 -5.10 7.36 4.95
C VAL A 68 -5.18 8.80 4.47
N GLU A 69 -4.07 9.30 3.94
CA GLU A 69 -3.97 10.59 3.27
C GLU A 69 -3.43 10.37 1.85
N ALA A 70 -4.30 10.49 0.85
CA ALA A 70 -3.91 10.44 -0.56
C ALA A 70 -4.10 11.81 -1.21
N LYS A 71 -3.08 12.29 -1.93
CA LYS A 71 -3.13 13.62 -2.56
C LYS A 71 -4.10 13.71 -3.74
N HIS A 72 -4.28 12.62 -4.47
CA HIS A 72 -5.05 12.63 -5.72
C HIS A 72 -6.22 11.66 -5.72
N ARG A 73 -6.01 10.41 -5.31
CA ARG A 73 -7.05 9.38 -5.42
C ARG A 73 -6.92 8.29 -4.36
N VAL A 74 -8.06 7.91 -3.79
CA VAL A 74 -8.26 6.63 -3.10
C VAL A 74 -9.35 5.87 -3.84
N GLU A 75 -9.09 4.62 -4.20
CA GLU A 75 -10.05 3.73 -4.82
C GLU A 75 -10.19 2.47 -3.97
N ILE A 76 -11.42 2.17 -3.54
CA ILE A 76 -11.74 0.96 -2.79
C ILE A 76 -12.53 0.05 -3.72
N LEU A 77 -12.01 -1.15 -3.93
CA LEU A 77 -12.55 -2.15 -4.84
C LEU A 77 -13.22 -3.28 -4.07
N PRO A 78 -14.05 -4.12 -4.74
CA PRO A 78 -14.74 -5.21 -4.06
C PRO A 78 -13.77 -6.11 -3.27
N GLY A 79 -14.00 -6.24 -1.97
CA GLY A 79 -13.17 -6.98 -1.03
C GLY A 79 -12.37 -6.11 -0.05
N GLY A 80 -12.25 -4.81 -0.33
CA GLY A 80 -11.68 -3.80 0.56
C GLY A 80 -12.62 -3.33 1.66
#